data_AF-A0A0F3M9Z1-F1
#
_entry.id   AF-A0A0F3M9Z1-F1
#
_cell.length_a   1.000
_cell.length_b   1.000
_cell.length_c   1.000
_cell.angle_alpha   90.00
_cell.angle_beta   90.00
_cell.angle_gamma   90.00
#
_symmetry.space_group_name_H-M   'P 1'
#
loop_
_entity.id
_entity.type
_entity.pdbx_description
1 polymer ?
#
loop_
_entity_poly.entity_id
_entity_poly.type
_entity_poly.pdbx_seq_one_letter_code
_entity_poly.pdbx_strand_id
1 'polypeptide(L)'
;MVDKKTRQVICTDFSNGKKHDFRLFKKSKILIHPKVKVITDTGYQGIQKIHNNSELPKKKSKKNPLTKNDKKNNLRLAGERVVNESVIGMLKRFKINADKYRNRRKRFGLRFNLISGIYNFDLP
;
A
#
# COMPACT_ATOMS: atom_id res chain seq x y z
N MET A 1 -0.59 -0.47 -5.63
CA MET A 1 0.13 0.80 -5.43
C MET A 1 -0.81 1.94 -5.77
N VAL A 2 -0.69 3.05 -5.05
CA VAL A 2 -1.51 4.25 -5.25
C VAL A 2 -0.56 5.41 -5.50
N ASP A 3 -0.85 6.23 -6.51
CA ASP A 3 -0.16 7.51 -6.66
C ASP A 3 -0.70 8.50 -5.63
N LYS A 4 0.18 9.11 -4.85
CA LYS A 4 -0.21 10.03 -3.78
C LYS A 4 -0.80 11.33 -4.34
N LYS A 5 -0.30 11.81 -5.47
CA LYS A 5 -0.73 13.11 -6.03
C LYS A 5 -2.13 13.00 -6.63
N THR A 6 -2.31 12.05 -7.54
CA THR A 6 -3.58 11.85 -8.24
C THR A 6 -4.57 11.00 -7.46
N ARG A 7 -4.13 10.29 -6.41
CA ARG A 7 -4.90 9.26 -5.68
C ARG A 7 -5.29 8.04 -6.52
N GLN A 8 -4.77 7.94 -7.75
CA GLN A 8 -5.07 6.82 -8.65
C GLN A 8 -4.49 5.51 -8.14
N VAL A 9 -5.26 4.44 -8.27
CA VAL A 9 -4.77 3.07 -8.12
C VAL A 9 -3.99 2.71 -9.38
N ILE A 10 -2.67 2.58 -9.25
CA ILE A 10 -1.76 2.29 -10.38
C ILE A 10 -1.80 0.79 -10.72
N CYS A 11 -1.73 -0.04 -9.70
CA CYS A 11 -1.68 -1.49 -9.85
C CYS A 11 -2.15 -2.19 -8.58
N THR A 12 -2.54 -3.45 -8.74
CA THR A 12 -3.09 -4.30 -7.69
C THR A 12 -2.44 -5.67 -7.81
N ASP A 13 -2.23 -6.33 -6.68
CA ASP A 13 -1.79 -7.72 -6.66
C ASP A 13 -2.46 -8.43 -5.49
N PHE A 14 -2.67 -9.74 -5.63
CA PHE A 14 -3.46 -10.54 -4.71
C PHE A 14 -2.79 -11.86 -4.41
N SER A 15 -3.01 -12.38 -3.22
CA SER A 15 -2.59 -13.74 -2.87
C SER A 15 -3.64 -14.48 -2.07
N ASN A 16 -3.51 -15.80 -2.02
CA ASN A 16 -4.38 -16.66 -1.22
C ASN A 16 -3.86 -16.74 0.22
N GLY A 17 -4.79 -16.74 1.18
CA GLY A 17 -4.49 -17.04 2.58
C GLY A 17 -3.67 -15.98 3.32
N LYS A 18 -2.80 -16.42 4.24
CA LYS A 18 -2.05 -15.61 5.22
C LYS A 18 -0.67 -15.15 4.69
N LYS A 19 -0.57 -14.76 3.41
CA LYS A 19 0.71 -14.30 2.87
C LYS A 19 0.95 -12.85 3.31
N HIS A 20 2.12 -12.58 3.87
CA HIS A 20 2.52 -11.23 4.25
C HIS A 20 2.66 -10.32 3.02
N ASP A 21 2.20 -9.07 3.13
CA ASP A 21 2.14 -8.11 2.02
C ASP A 21 3.53 -7.85 1.40
N PHE A 22 4.58 -7.73 2.21
CA PHE A 22 5.93 -7.58 1.66
C PHE A 22 6.40 -8.80 0.84
N ARG A 23 5.95 -10.02 1.19
CA ARG A 23 6.21 -11.21 0.38
C ARG A 23 5.37 -11.21 -0.90
N LEU A 24 4.17 -10.62 -0.87
CA LEU A 24 3.37 -10.40 -2.06
C LEU A 24 4.10 -9.44 -3.01
N PHE A 25 4.51 -8.28 -2.52
CA PHE A 25 5.30 -7.29 -3.25
C PHE A 25 6.57 -7.87 -3.88
N LYS A 26 7.35 -8.68 -3.16
CA LYS A 26 8.54 -9.34 -3.75
C LYS A 26 8.19 -10.28 -4.90
N LYS A 27 7.04 -10.98 -4.83
CA LYS A 27 6.62 -11.92 -5.87
C LYS A 27 5.95 -11.22 -7.06
N SER A 28 5.36 -10.04 -6.86
CA SER A 28 4.69 -9.29 -7.92
C SER A 28 5.68 -8.83 -8.99
N LYS A 29 6.98 -8.74 -8.65
CA LYS A 29 8.07 -8.26 -9.54
C LYS A 29 7.76 -6.90 -10.17
N ILE A 30 6.97 -6.07 -9.48
CA ILE A 30 6.68 -4.71 -9.94
C ILE A 30 7.98 -3.92 -9.97
N LEU A 31 8.31 -3.38 -11.15
CA LEU A 31 9.46 -2.52 -11.34
C LEU A 31 9.04 -1.08 -11.06
N ILE A 32 9.58 -0.51 -9.99
CA ILE A 32 9.38 0.89 -9.64
C ILE A 32 10.61 1.65 -10.12
N HIS A 33 10.39 2.72 -10.88
CA HIS A 33 11.49 3.53 -11.38
C HIS A 33 12.29 4.12 -10.21
N PRO A 34 13.65 4.03 -10.18
CA PRO A 34 14.47 4.38 -9.01
C PRO A 34 14.28 5.81 -8.47
N LYS A 35 13.87 6.75 -9.33
CA LYS A 35 13.58 8.14 -8.95
C LYS A 35 12.23 8.33 -8.24
N VAL A 36 11.31 7.38 -8.34
CA VAL A 36 9.98 7.47 -7.72
C VAL A 36 10.13 7.18 -6.23
N LYS A 37 9.76 8.12 -5.38
CA LYS A 37 9.79 7.91 -3.94
C LYS A 37 8.67 6.96 -3.52
N VAL A 38 9.02 5.89 -2.82
CA VAL A 38 8.06 4.89 -2.31
C VAL A 38 7.89 5.09 -0.81
N ILE A 39 6.63 5.10 -0.35
CA ILE A 39 6.31 5.21 1.09
C ILE A 39 5.55 3.96 1.49
N THR A 40 6.03 3.26 2.50
CA THR A 40 5.39 2.03 3.01
C THR A 40 5.25 2.06 4.52
N ASP A 41 4.42 1.16 5.06
CA ASP A 41 4.38 0.89 6.49
C ASP A 41 5.60 0.10 6.98
N THR A 42 5.68 -0.14 8.29
CA THR A 42 6.79 -0.85 8.93
C THR A 42 6.83 -2.34 8.63
N GLY A 43 5.79 -2.93 8.03
CA GLY A 43 5.78 -4.32 7.56
C GLY A 43 6.68 -4.55 6.35
N TYR A 44 7.04 -3.50 5.63
CA TYR A 44 7.94 -3.54 4.47
C TYR A 44 9.43 -3.36 4.85
N GLN A 45 9.80 -3.66 6.09
CA GLN A 45 11.18 -3.59 6.56
C GLN A 45 12.14 -4.31 5.60
N GLY A 46 13.16 -3.59 5.13
CA GLY A 46 14.13 -4.09 4.15
C GLY A 46 13.79 -3.80 2.68
N ILE A 47 12.69 -3.10 2.38
CA ILE A 47 12.35 -2.68 1.00
C ILE A 47 13.43 -1.81 0.35
N GLN A 48 14.22 -1.08 1.15
CA GLN A 48 15.36 -0.29 0.69
C GLN A 48 16.40 -1.11 -0.08
N LYS A 49 16.51 -2.43 0.18
CA LYS A 49 17.40 -3.32 -0.59
C LYS A 49 16.91 -3.63 -2.01
N ILE A 50 15.61 -3.43 -2.24
CA ILE A 50 14.94 -3.66 -3.54
C ILE A 50 14.80 -2.33 -4.27
N HIS A 51 14.48 -1.26 -3.53
CA HIS A 51 14.28 0.07 -4.06
C HIS A 51 14.83 1.11 -3.07
N ASN A 52 15.99 1.70 -3.41
CA ASN A 52 16.74 2.57 -2.50
C ASN A 52 15.95 3.81 -2.06
N ASN A 53 15.16 4.41 -2.97
CA ASN A 53 14.38 5.62 -2.70
C ASN A 53 13.03 5.29 -2.00
N SER A 54 13.11 4.53 -0.91
CA SER A 54 11.96 4.12 -0.10
C SER A 54 12.03 4.65 1.33
N GLU A 55 10.94 5.25 1.79
CA GLU A 55 10.78 5.74 3.16
C GLU A 55 9.81 4.87 3.96
N LEU A 56 10.22 4.57 5.20
CA LEU A 56 9.44 3.78 6.15
C LEU A 56 9.50 4.46 7.52
N PRO A 57 8.44 4.36 8.33
CA PRO A 57 8.51 4.80 9.71
C PRO A 57 9.59 4.03 10.47
N LYS A 58 10.34 4.73 11.32
CA LYS A 58 11.29 4.09 12.21
C LYS A 58 10.54 3.33 13.29
N LYS A 59 10.81 2.03 13.41
CA LYS A 59 10.23 1.17 14.44
C LYS A 59 10.99 1.36 15.76
N LYS A 60 10.26 1.56 16.86
CA LYS A 60 10.85 1.56 18.20
C LYS A 60 11.33 0.16 18.59
N SER A 61 12.43 0.06 19.31
CA SER A 61 12.88 -1.21 19.93
C SER A 61 13.27 -0.97 21.38
N LYS A 62 13.35 -2.04 22.19
CA LYS A 62 13.67 -1.95 23.63
C LYS A 62 14.99 -1.20 23.89
N LYS A 63 16.01 -1.43 23.05
CA LYS A 63 17.34 -0.81 23.18
C LYS A 63 17.49 0.50 22.39
N ASN A 64 16.61 0.74 21.41
CA ASN A 64 16.67 1.94 20.57
C ASN A 64 15.30 2.65 20.58
N PRO A 65 15.07 3.54 21.57
CA PRO A 65 13.87 4.37 21.61
C PRO A 65 13.87 5.39 20.46
N LEU A 66 12.68 5.91 20.13
CA LEU A 66 12.54 6.94 19.10
C LEU A 66 12.98 8.30 19.63
N THR A 67 13.90 8.95 18.91
CA THR A 67 14.29 10.33 19.19
C THR A 67 13.14 11.29 18.87
N LYS A 68 13.22 12.55 19.32
CA LYS A 68 12.25 13.59 18.95
C LYS A 68 12.15 13.76 17.43
N ASN A 69 13.28 13.68 16.73
CA ASN A 69 13.32 13.78 15.27
C ASN A 69 12.65 12.58 14.58
N ASP A 70 12.90 11.37 15.08
CA ASP A 70 12.25 10.15 14.57
C ASP A 70 10.73 10.24 14.71
N LYS A 71 10.23 10.77 15.83
CA LYS A 71 8.78 10.98 16.06
C LYS A 71 8.20 11.99 15.07
N LYS A 72 8.86 13.12 14.84
CA LYS A 72 8.45 14.12 13.84
C LYS A 72 8.40 13.52 12.43
N ASN A 73 9.41 12.76 12.04
CA ASN A 73 9.46 12.09 10.73
C ASN A 73 8.37 11.02 10.59
N ASN A 74 8.16 10.21 11.62
CA ASN A 74 7.09 9.22 11.63
C ASN A 74 5.69 9.87 11.54
N LEU A 75 5.48 11.03 12.17
CA LEU A 75 4.24 11.79 12.08
C LEU A 75 4.01 12.30 10.66
N ARG A 76 5.04 12.88 10.02
CA ARG A 76 4.99 13.28 8.61
C ARG A 76 4.59 12.08 7.72
N LEU A 77 5.29 10.96 7.87
CA LEU A 77 5.02 9.72 7.12
C LEU A 77 3.64 9.13 7.39
N ALA A 78 3.09 9.29 8.60
CA ALA A 78 1.72 8.91 8.89
C ALA A 78 0.74 9.76 8.08
N GLY A 79 0.90 11.09 8.08
CA GLY A 79 0.09 12.00 7.26
C GLY A 79 0.15 11.68 5.76
N GLU A 80 1.32 11.31 5.24
CA GLU A 80 1.45 10.91 3.83
C GLU A 80 0.71 9.62 3.50
N ARG A 81 0.59 8.69 4.46
CA ARG A 81 -0.09 7.39 4.27
C ARG A 81 -1.61 7.47 4.38
N VAL A 82 -2.16 8.52 4.99
CA VAL A 82 -3.62 8.75 5.08
C VAL A 82 -4.29 8.70 3.71
N VAL A 83 -3.60 9.17 2.66
CA VAL A 83 -4.11 9.10 1.29
C VAL A 83 -4.40 7.66 0.87
N ASN A 84 -3.47 6.73 1.12
CA ASN A 84 -3.66 5.32 0.77
C ASN A 84 -4.83 4.70 1.56
N GLU A 85 -4.96 5.03 2.85
CA GLU A 85 -6.09 4.58 3.68
C GLU A 85 -7.42 5.13 3.17
N SER A 86 -7.45 6.40 2.74
CA SER A 86 -8.62 7.04 2.14
C SER A 86 -9.03 6.33 0.83
N VAL A 87 -8.08 6.05 -0.06
CA VAL A 87 -8.34 5.28 -1.30
C VAL A 87 -8.88 3.89 -0.99
N ILE A 88 -8.26 3.16 -0.05
CA ILE A 88 -8.75 1.84 0.39
C ILE A 88 -10.17 1.96 0.97
N GLY A 89 -10.47 3.01 1.73
CA GLY A 89 -11.80 3.31 2.26
C GLY A 89 -12.82 3.50 1.15
N MET A 90 -12.48 4.24 0.09
CA MET A 90 -13.32 4.41 -1.10
C MET A 90 -13.57 3.08 -1.80
N LEU A 91 -12.53 2.28 -2.04
CA LEU A 91 -12.66 0.95 -2.65
C LEU A 91 -13.50 -0.02 -1.82
N LYS A 92 -13.52 0.14 -0.49
CA LYS A 92 -14.36 -0.64 0.43
C LYS A 92 -15.83 -0.22 0.44
N ARG A 93 -16.20 0.95 -0.11
CA ARG A 93 -17.61 1.32 -0.30
C ARG A 93 -18.32 0.32 -1.22
N PHE A 94 -17.59 -0.22 -2.18
CA PHE A 94 -18.00 -1.41 -2.91
C PHE A 94 -17.97 -2.60 -1.93
N LYS A 95 -19.13 -2.94 -1.37
CA LYS A 95 -19.31 -3.97 -0.31
C LYS A 95 -18.62 -5.29 -0.59
N ILE A 96 -18.44 -5.64 -1.87
CA ILE A 96 -17.64 -6.78 -2.33
C ILE A 96 -16.19 -6.81 -1.79
N ASN A 97 -15.60 -5.66 -1.48
CA ASN A 97 -14.26 -5.50 -0.91
C ASN A 97 -14.25 -5.28 0.61
N ALA A 98 -15.37 -4.84 1.20
CA ALA A 98 -15.51 -4.65 2.64
C ALA A 98 -15.92 -5.94 3.37
N ASP A 99 -16.85 -6.68 2.76
CA ASP A 99 -17.45 -7.86 3.37
C ASP A 99 -16.67 -9.14 3.01
N LYS A 100 -17.00 -10.22 3.72
CA LYS A 100 -16.41 -11.54 3.43
C LYS A 100 -16.74 -11.96 2.00
N TYR A 101 -15.71 -12.09 1.18
CA TYR A 101 -15.86 -12.50 -0.21
C TYR A 101 -16.32 -13.96 -0.32
N ARG A 102 -17.59 -14.19 -0.69
CA ARG A 102 -18.19 -15.53 -0.85
C ARG A 102 -18.13 -16.08 -2.29
N ASN A 103 -17.74 -15.27 -3.26
CA ASN A 103 -17.70 -15.67 -4.67
C ASN A 103 -16.46 -16.49 -5.03
N ARG A 104 -16.51 -17.23 -6.15
CA ARG A 104 -15.35 -17.98 -6.67
C ARG A 104 -14.18 -17.03 -6.92
N ARG A 105 -13.02 -17.37 -6.34
CA ARG A 105 -11.83 -16.51 -6.31
C ARG A 105 -11.09 -16.38 -7.65
N LYS A 106 -11.33 -17.29 -8.61
CA LYS A 106 -10.68 -17.29 -9.94
C LYS A 106 -10.72 -15.93 -10.65
N ARG A 107 -11.82 -15.17 -10.48
CA ARG A 107 -12.01 -13.84 -11.10
C ARG A 107 -11.94 -12.69 -10.09
N PHE A 108 -11.40 -12.92 -8.88
CA PHE A 108 -11.33 -11.87 -7.85
C PHE A 108 -10.48 -10.68 -8.30
N GLY A 109 -9.28 -10.94 -8.83
CA GLY A 109 -8.38 -9.88 -9.30
C GLY A 109 -9.01 -9.03 -10.41
N LEU A 110 -9.66 -9.67 -11.39
CA LEU A 110 -10.38 -8.96 -12.46
C LEU A 110 -11.47 -8.04 -11.90
N ARG A 111 -12.31 -8.55 -10.98
CA ARG A 111 -13.37 -7.73 -10.35
C ARG A 111 -12.80 -6.56 -9.57
N PHE A 112 -11.73 -6.77 -8.81
CA PHE A 112 -11.08 -5.70 -8.06
C PHE A 112 -10.47 -4.64 -9.00
N ASN A 113 -9.88 -5.07 -10.11
CA ASN A 113 -9.30 -4.18 -11.11
C ASN A 113 -10.36 -3.32 -11.79
N LEU A 114 -11.51 -3.90 -12.12
CA LEU A 114 -12.65 -3.15 -12.66
C LEU A 114 -13.16 -2.11 -11.65
N ILE A 115 -13.29 -2.46 -10.38
CA ILE A 115 -13.69 -1.51 -9.32
C ILE A 115 -12.65 -0.39 -9.16
N SER A 116 -11.37 -0.74 -9.21
CA SER A 116 -10.28 0.26 -9.17
C SER A 116 -10.30 1.15 -10.41
N GLY A 117 -10.67 0.62 -11.58
CA GLY A 117 -10.87 1.38 -12.81
C GLY A 117 -12.03 2.36 -12.71
N ILE A 118 -13.19 1.93 -12.18
CA ILE A 118 -14.34 2.81 -11.91
C ILE A 118 -13.93 3.91 -10.94
N TYR A 119 -13.28 3.55 -9.82
CA TYR A 119 -12.78 4.52 -8.87
C TYR A 119 -11.83 5.54 -9.52
N ASN A 120 -10.90 5.09 -10.35
CA ASN A 120 -9.97 5.98 -11.05
C ASN A 120 -10.66 6.89 -12.06
N PHE A 121 -11.74 6.41 -12.70
CA PHE A 121 -12.54 7.19 -13.66
C PHE A 121 -13.33 8.32 -12.97
N ASP A 122 -13.80 8.07 -11.74
CA ASP A 122 -14.55 9.05 -10.94
C ASP A 122 -13.64 10.06 -10.20
N LEU A 123 -12.31 9.98 -10.38
CA LEU A 123 -11.40 10.97 -9.79
C LEU A 123 -11.51 12.30 -10.54
N PRO A 124 -11.50 13.44 -9.82
CA PRO A 124 -11.57 14.77 -10.42
C PRO A 124 -10.30 15.15 -11.20
#